data_AF-A0A0D7VW22-F1
#
_entry.id   AF-A0A0D7VW22-F1
#
_cell.length_a   1.000
_cell.length_b   1.000
_cell.length_c   1.000
_cell.angle_alpha   90.00
_cell.angle_beta   90.00
_cell.angle_gamma   90.00
#
_symmetry.space_group_name_H-M   'P 1'
#
loop_
_entity.id
_entity.type
_entity.pdbx_description
1 polymer ?
#
loop_
_entity_poly.entity_id
_entity_poly.type
_entity_poly.pdbx_seq_one_letter_code
_entity_poly.pdbx_strand_id
1 'polypeptide(L)'
;ELEKDLEIDTIPFTVNANQVVFDKAKETITYKPYARVENGVVFVSKLALNEAPLKVEIYFGTNGDADLVYAENIENTKNIQKAYKLSGLGKGDYKFVFKTEGKTFTQNI
;
A
#
# COMPACT_ATOMS: atom_id res chain seq x y z
N GLU A 1 -6.87 15.37 -3.91
CA GLU A 1 -6.85 13.90 -3.91
C GLU A 1 -8.27 13.46 -3.55
N LEU A 2 -8.96 12.81 -4.48
CA LEU A 2 -10.22 12.14 -4.18
C LEU A 2 -9.85 10.68 -3.89
N GLU A 3 -10.00 10.26 -2.64
CA GLU A 3 -9.70 8.88 -2.25
C GLU A 3 -10.94 8.01 -2.40
N LYS A 4 -10.87 7.00 -3.28
CA LYS A 4 -11.73 5.83 -3.20
C LYS A 4 -11.03 4.78 -2.32
N ASP A 5 -11.76 3.75 -1.89
CA ASP A 5 -11.23 2.76 -0.92
C ASP A 5 -9.88 2.16 -1.34
N LEU A 6 -9.69 1.89 -2.64
CA LEU A 6 -8.47 1.30 -3.20
C LEU A 6 -7.81 2.10 -4.33
N GLU A 7 -8.37 3.24 -4.73
CA GLU A 7 -7.84 4.07 -5.83
C GLU A 7 -7.52 5.47 -5.33
N ILE A 8 -6.46 6.02 -5.89
CA ILE A 8 -6.05 7.40 -5.67
C ILE A 8 -5.92 8.10 -7.01
N ASP A 9 -6.77 9.12 -7.21
CA ASP A 9 -6.72 10.00 -8.37
C ASP A 9 -5.85 11.24 -8.04
N THR A 10 -4.72 11.38 -8.74
CA THR A 10 -3.75 12.47 -8.57
C THR A 10 -3.78 13.40 -9.78
N ILE A 11 -4.21 14.64 -9.56
CA ILE A 11 -4.29 15.69 -10.59
C ILE A 11 -3.27 16.80 -10.24
N PRO A 12 -2.24 17.01 -11.08
CA PRO A 12 -1.31 18.12 -10.89
C PRO A 12 -2.00 19.48 -11.00
N PHE A 13 -1.51 20.48 -10.28
CA PHE A 13 -1.99 21.85 -10.37
C PHE A 13 -0.85 22.86 -10.29
N THR A 14 -1.08 24.05 -10.82
CA THR A 14 -0.16 25.19 -10.76
C THR A 14 -0.87 26.39 -10.16
N VAL A 15 -0.14 27.21 -9.40
CA VAL A 15 -0.67 28.45 -8.80
C VAL A 15 -0.02 29.64 -9.49
N ASN A 16 -0.83 30.48 -10.14
CA ASN A 16 -0.39 31.71 -10.79
C ASN A 16 -1.19 32.88 -10.24
N ALA A 17 -0.52 33.82 -9.55
CA ALA A 17 -1.15 35.06 -9.04
C ALA A 17 -2.52 34.84 -8.36
N ASN A 18 -2.59 33.91 -7.41
CA ASN A 18 -3.80 33.49 -6.67
C ASN A 18 -4.84 32.69 -7.47
N GLN A 19 -4.55 32.32 -8.72
CA GLN A 19 -5.37 31.40 -9.50
C GLN A 19 -4.78 29.98 -9.46
N VAL A 20 -5.60 28.99 -9.12
CA VAL A 20 -5.24 27.57 -9.19
C VAL A 20 -5.69 27.00 -10.54
N VAL A 21 -4.78 26.42 -11.30
CA VAL A 21 -5.05 25.78 -12.59
C VAL A 21 -4.73 24.29 -12.49
N PHE A 22 -5.73 23.43 -12.71
CA PHE A 22 -5.58 21.97 -12.68
C PHE A 22 -5.24 21.42 -14.07
N ASP A 23 -4.22 20.55 -14.15
CA ASP A 23 -3.80 19.87 -15.37
C ASP A 23 -4.45 18.47 -15.44
N LYS A 24 -5.72 18.44 -15.85
CA LYS A 24 -6.50 17.20 -15.96
C LYS A 24 -5.93 16.21 -16.99
N ALA A 25 -5.17 16.68 -17.97
CA ALA A 25 -4.55 15.81 -18.96
C ALA A 25 -3.42 14.95 -18.38
N LYS A 26 -2.90 15.32 -17.20
CA LYS A 26 -1.87 14.59 -16.46
C LYS A 26 -2.42 13.89 -15.21
N GLU A 27 -3.73 13.64 -15.16
CA GLU A 27 -4.32 12.82 -14.12
C GLU A 27 -3.71 11.43 -14.12
N THR A 28 -3.36 10.93 -12.94
CA THR A 28 -2.81 9.59 -12.75
C THR A 28 -3.61 8.84 -11.70
N ILE A 29 -3.78 7.54 -11.92
CA ILE A 29 -4.49 6.65 -11.00
C ILE A 29 -3.47 5.71 -10.37
N THR A 30 -3.42 5.69 -9.04
CA THR A 30 -2.61 4.75 -8.27
C THR A 30 -3.52 3.83 -7.47
N TYR A 31 -3.34 2.51 -7.63
CA TYR A 31 -4.04 1.51 -6.85
C TYR A 31 -3.31 1.24 -5.54
N LYS A 32 -4.03 1.36 -4.42
CA LYS A 32 -3.53 1.09 -3.08
C LYS A 32 -3.25 -0.41 -2.92
N PRO A 33 -2.13 -0.80 -2.29
CA PRO A 33 -1.96 -2.16 -1.83
C PRO A 33 -2.99 -2.48 -0.75
N TYR A 34 -3.51 -3.71 -0.75
CA TYR A 34 -4.49 -4.16 0.23
C TYR A 34 -4.21 -5.60 0.65
N ALA A 35 -4.38 -5.85 1.95
CA ALA A 35 -4.29 -7.14 2.60
C ALA A 35 -5.67 -7.61 3.07
N ARG A 36 -5.94 -8.90 2.86
CA ARG A 36 -7.10 -9.61 3.42
C ARG A 36 -6.66 -10.90 4.10
N VAL A 37 -7.39 -11.30 5.14
CA VAL A 37 -7.18 -12.57 5.83
C VAL A 37 -8.20 -13.59 5.35
N GLU A 38 -7.74 -14.76 4.97
CA GLU A 38 -8.59 -15.91 4.67
C GLU A 38 -7.90 -17.18 5.13
N ASN A 39 -8.59 -18.00 5.93
CA ASN A 39 -8.09 -19.27 6.45
C ASN A 39 -6.71 -19.20 7.14
N GLY A 40 -6.44 -18.11 7.86
CA GLY A 40 -5.16 -17.89 8.56
C GLY A 40 -3.99 -17.55 7.64
N VAL A 41 -4.27 -17.13 6.41
CA VAL A 41 -3.29 -16.63 5.44
C VAL A 41 -3.62 -15.19 5.11
N VAL A 42 -2.61 -14.32 5.11
CA VAL A 42 -2.75 -12.94 4.66
C VAL A 42 -2.43 -12.87 3.19
N PHE A 43 -3.39 -12.44 2.38
CA PHE A 43 -3.24 -12.21 0.96
C PHE A 43 -3.05 -10.72 0.71
N VAL A 44 -1.93 -10.35 0.08
CA VAL A 44 -1.63 -8.97 -0.33
C VAL A 44 -1.77 -8.87 -1.84
N SER A 45 -2.51 -7.85 -2.29
CA SER A 45 -2.70 -7.53 -3.71
C SER A 45 -2.38 -6.07 -4.01
N LYS A 46 -1.72 -5.83 -5.15
CA LYS A 46 -1.58 -4.49 -5.75
C LYS A 46 -1.54 -4.58 -7.27
N LEU A 47 -2.27 -3.69 -7.92
CA LEU A 47 -2.14 -3.42 -9.35
C LEU A 47 -1.14 -2.25 -9.55
N ALA A 48 0.01 -2.54 -10.13
CA ALA A 48 1.09 -1.59 -10.42
C ALA A 48 1.26 -1.50 -11.95
N LEU A 49 0.37 -0.81 -12.66
CA LEU A 49 0.40 -0.72 -14.13
C LEU A 49 1.71 -0.13 -14.67
N ASN A 50 2.35 0.73 -13.88
CA ASN A 50 3.66 1.35 -14.11
C ASN A 50 4.83 0.51 -13.57
N GLU A 51 4.58 -0.72 -13.11
CA GLU A 51 5.56 -1.62 -12.49
C GLU A 51 6.27 -1.01 -11.27
N ALA A 52 5.64 -0.03 -10.62
CA ALA A 52 6.19 0.60 -9.43
C ALA A 52 6.44 -0.43 -8.32
N PRO A 53 7.59 -0.35 -7.64
CA PRO A 53 7.97 -1.33 -6.64
C PRO A 53 7.05 -1.26 -5.43
N LEU A 54 6.71 -2.43 -4.89
CA LEU A 54 6.01 -2.58 -3.62
C LEU A 54 6.96 -3.17 -2.58
N LYS A 55 7.31 -2.37 -1.58
CA LYS A 55 7.93 -2.88 -0.36
C LYS A 55 6.86 -3.27 0.63
N VAL A 56 6.92 -4.51 1.11
CA VAL A 56 6.07 -5.04 2.17
C VAL A 56 6.92 -5.26 3.40
N GLU A 57 6.56 -4.64 4.52
CA GLU A 57 7.18 -4.83 5.83
C GLU A 57 6.10 -5.37 6.77
N ILE A 58 6.38 -6.50 7.42
CA ILE A 58 5.48 -7.15 8.37
C ILE A 58 6.11 -7.02 9.74
N TYR A 59 5.37 -6.39 10.64
CA TYR A 59 5.75 -6.24 12.04
C TYR A 59 4.88 -7.13 12.91
N PHE A 60 5.45 -7.65 13.99
CA PHE A 60 4.73 -8.41 15.02
C PHE A 60 4.93 -7.75 16.38
N GLY A 61 3.83 -7.59 17.13
CA GLY A 61 3.83 -7.03 18.48
C GLY A 61 2.79 -5.92 18.68
N THR A 62 2.50 -5.61 19.93
CA THR A 62 1.49 -4.60 20.31
C THR A 62 2.09 -3.20 20.38
N ASN A 63 1.31 -2.18 19.98
CA ASN A 63 1.53 -0.73 20.12
C ASN A 63 2.83 -0.28 20.84
N GLY A 64 3.76 0.31 20.07
CA GLY A 64 5.01 0.90 20.58
C GLY A 64 6.23 -0.01 20.38
N ASP A 65 6.06 -1.32 20.59
CA ASP A 65 7.15 -2.32 20.61
C ASP A 65 6.97 -3.39 19.51
N ALA A 66 6.68 -2.96 18.28
CA ALA A 66 6.48 -3.88 17.17
C ALA A 66 7.80 -4.16 16.42
N ASP A 67 8.22 -5.43 16.39
CA ASP A 67 9.44 -5.87 15.73
C ASP A 67 9.20 -6.16 14.25
N LEU A 68 10.14 -5.76 13.40
CA LEU A 68 10.12 -6.14 11.98
C LEU A 68 10.48 -7.64 11.87
N VAL A 69 9.49 -8.46 11.54
CA VAL A 69 9.67 -9.93 11.42
C VAL A 69 9.87 -10.39 9.99
N TYR A 70 9.45 -9.59 9.00
CA TYR A 70 9.65 -9.90 7.59
C TYR A 70 9.65 -8.63 6.74
N ALA A 71 10.48 -8.61 5.69
CA ALA A 71 10.43 -7.57 4.68
C ALA A 71 10.74 -8.16 3.30
N GLU A 72 10.04 -7.68 2.29
CA GLU A 72 10.38 -7.96 0.90
C GLU A 72 10.15 -6.74 0.02
N ASN A 73 10.81 -6.74 -1.13
CA ASN A 73 10.66 -5.73 -2.16
C ASN A 73 10.31 -6.42 -3.47
N ILE A 74 9.19 -6.03 -4.07
CA ILE A 74 8.64 -6.63 -5.29
C ILE A 74 8.74 -5.59 -6.39
N GLU A 75 9.46 -5.91 -7.46
CA GLU A 75 9.74 -5.00 -8.57
C GLU A 75 9.31 -5.62 -9.90
N ASN A 76 9.24 -4.80 -10.97
CA ASN A 76 9.01 -5.25 -12.35
C ASN A 76 7.77 -6.16 -12.53
N THR A 77 6.72 -5.92 -11.73
CA THR A 77 5.53 -6.77 -11.67
C THR A 77 4.27 -5.93 -11.69
N LYS A 78 3.40 -6.14 -12.70
CA LYS A 78 2.16 -5.35 -12.83
C LYS A 78 1.04 -5.80 -11.89
N ASN A 79 0.86 -7.10 -11.73
CA ASN A 79 -0.18 -7.67 -10.87
C ASN A 79 0.51 -8.42 -9.73
N ILE A 80 0.65 -7.75 -8.59
CA ILE A 80 1.32 -8.28 -7.42
C ILE A 80 0.30 -9.04 -6.59
N GLN A 81 0.56 -10.33 -6.36
CA GLN A 81 -0.24 -11.20 -5.50
C GLN A 81 0.71 -12.01 -4.62
N LYS A 82 0.56 -11.87 -3.30
CA LYS A 82 1.40 -12.55 -2.30
C LYS A 82 0.54 -13.17 -1.23
N ALA A 83 1.00 -14.28 -0.67
CA ALA A 83 0.35 -14.98 0.42
C ALA A 83 1.36 -15.21 1.55
N TYR A 84 1.01 -14.81 2.76
CA TYR A 84 1.83 -14.95 3.95
C TYR A 84 1.10 -15.83 4.95
N LYS A 85 1.74 -16.94 5.32
CA LYS A 85 1.27 -17.78 6.42
C LYS A 85 1.91 -17.29 7.71
N LEU A 86 1.10 -16.72 8.59
CA LEU A 86 1.58 -16.21 9.88
C LEU A 86 1.53 -17.34 10.92
N SER A 87 2.68 -17.67 11.52
CA SER A 87 2.73 -18.60 12.65
C SER A 87 2.35 -17.88 13.94
N GLY A 88 1.38 -18.41 14.70
CA GLY A 88 1.00 -17.82 15.99
C GLY A 88 -0.10 -16.76 15.92
N LEU A 89 -1.10 -16.92 15.06
CA LEU A 89 -2.30 -16.07 14.90
C LEU A 89 -3.24 -16.01 16.13
N GLY A 90 -2.68 -15.77 17.32
CA GLY A 90 -3.44 -15.15 18.40
C GLY A 90 -3.76 -13.72 17.99
N LYS A 91 -4.98 -13.52 17.45
CA LYS A 91 -5.64 -12.28 17.03
C LYS A 91 -4.91 -10.95 17.34
N GLY A 92 -4.48 -10.21 16.31
CA GLY A 92 -4.39 -8.75 16.31
C GLY A 92 -3.00 -8.10 16.40
N ASP A 93 -1.91 -8.88 16.36
CA ASP A 93 -0.56 -8.36 16.63
C ASP A 93 0.28 -8.07 15.37
N TYR A 94 -0.27 -8.23 14.16
CA TYR A 94 0.50 -8.01 12.95
C TYR A 94 0.17 -6.67 12.31
N LYS A 95 1.22 -5.90 11.99
CA LYS A 95 1.11 -4.66 11.23
C LYS A 95 1.82 -4.81 9.89
N PHE A 96 1.06 -4.73 8.82
CA PHE A 96 1.57 -4.66 7.46
C PHE A 96 1.79 -3.19 7.09
N VAL A 97 3.00 -2.87 6.66
CA VAL A 97 3.38 -1.57 6.12
C VAL A 97 3.77 -1.75 4.66
N PHE A 98 3.07 -1.04 3.79
CA PHE A 98 3.29 -1.04 2.36
C PHE A 98 3.90 0.29 1.93
N LYS A 99 5.00 0.26 1.19
CA LYS A 99 5.61 1.46 0.61
C LYS A 99 5.66 1.31 -0.91
N THR A 100 5.04 2.26 -1.61
CA THR A 100 4.98 2.30 -3.08
C THR A 100 4.72 3.73 -3.52
N GLU A 101 5.30 4.13 -4.65
CA GLU A 101 4.99 5.42 -5.30
C GLU A 101 5.10 6.63 -4.34
N GLY A 102 6.08 6.58 -3.42
CA GLY A 102 6.31 7.62 -2.40
C GLY A 102 5.29 7.66 -1.26
N LYS A 103 4.32 6.74 -1.22
CA LYS A 103 3.26 6.65 -0.20
C LYS A 103 3.48 5.47 0.72
N THR A 104 3.01 5.60 1.97
CA THR A 104 3.01 4.54 2.98
C THR A 104 1.58 4.21 3.36
N PHE A 105 1.23 2.92 3.32
CA PHE A 105 -0.07 2.40 3.73
C PHE A 105 0.12 1.40 4.87
N THR A 106 -0.75 1.44 5.87
CA THR A 106 -0.66 0.54 7.02
C THR A 106 -1.97 -0.20 7.21
N GLN A 107 -1.88 -1.50 7.45
CA GLN A 107 -3.03 -2.34 7.83
C GLN A 107 -2.66 -3.20 9.03
N ASN A 108 -3.50 -3.16 10.07
CA ASN A 108 -3.39 -4.03 11.22
C ASN A 108 -4.26 -5.27 10.99
N ILE A 109 -3.71 -6.46 11.28
CA ILE A 109 -4.28 -7.77 10.99
C ILE A 109 -4.36 -8.61 12.28
#